data_AF-A0A5N8VL48-F1
#
_entry.id   AF-A0A5N8VL48-F1
#
_cell.length_a   1.000
_cell.length_b   1.000
_cell.length_c   1.000
_cell.angle_alpha   90.00
_cell.angle_beta   90.00
_cell.angle_gamma   90.00
#
_symmetry.space_group_name_H-M   'P 1'
#
loop_
_entity.id
_entity.type
_entity.pdbx_description
1 polymer ?
#
loop_
_entity_poly.entity_id
_entity_poly.type
_entity_poly.pdbx_seq_one_letter_code
_entity_poly.pdbx_strand_id
1 'polypeptide(L)' 'MSRRRYVARGVPGGYRIWDNRGRRWWGDLYDLCPDDLVAELNGRGDPARITALMKRYRAQKR' A
#
# COMPACT_ATOMS: atom_id res chain seq x y z
N MET A 1 2.65 -7.30 -20.53
CA MET A 1 1.98 -7.29 -19.21
C MET A 1 1.92 -5.86 -18.71
N SER A 2 0.72 -5.33 -18.42
CA SER A 2 0.60 -3.99 -17.84
C SER A 2 1.20 -4.01 -16.43
N ARG A 3 2.28 -3.25 -16.19
CA ARG A 3 2.99 -3.23 -14.91
C ARG A 3 2.08 -2.61 -13.86
N ARG A 4 1.79 -3.33 -12.75
CA ARG A 4 0.96 -2.82 -11.63
C ARG A 4 1.45 -1.43 -11.21
N ARG A 5 0.52 -0.48 -11.05
CA ARG A 5 0.85 0.91 -10.70
C ARG A 5 1.46 0.97 -9.30
N TYR A 6 0.79 0.35 -8.33
CA TYR A 6 1.23 0.31 -6.94
C TYR A 6 1.83 -1.06 -6.61
N VAL A 7 2.94 -1.09 -5.87
CA VAL A 7 3.64 -2.33 -5.51
C VAL A 7 4.12 -2.24 -4.06
N ALA A 8 3.78 -3.23 -3.22
CA ALA A 8 4.38 -3.38 -1.90
C ALA A 8 5.86 -3.75 -2.03
N ARG A 9 6.72 -3.06 -1.29
CA ARG A 9 8.15 -3.35 -1.20
C ARG A 9 8.56 -3.44 0.26
N GLY A 10 9.25 -4.52 0.61
CA GLY A 10 9.95 -4.62 1.89
C GLY A 10 11.09 -3.61 1.93
N VAL A 11 11.18 -2.89 3.04
CA VAL A 11 12.23 -1.91 3.35
C VAL A 11 12.72 -2.14 4.78
N PRO A 12 13.90 -1.64 5.17
CA PRO A 12 14.30 -1.67 6.57
C PRO A 12 13.23 -1.04 7.46
N GLY A 13 12.69 -1.80 8.42
CA GLY A 13 11.61 -1.36 9.31
C GLY A 13 10.19 -1.70 8.86
N GLY A 14 9.98 -2.41 7.73
CA GLY A 14 8.66 -2.91 7.34
C GLY A 14 8.42 -2.89 5.83
N TYR A 15 7.28 -2.35 5.42
CA TYR A 15 6.81 -2.32 4.05
C TYR A 15 6.36 -0.92 3.64
N ARG A 16 6.69 -0.53 2.40
CA ARG A 16 6.17 0.70 1.77
C ARG A 16 5.59 0.39 0.40
N ILE A 17 4.68 1.25 -0.06
CA ILE A 17 4.04 1.11 -1.36
C ILE A 17 4.75 2.01 -2.37
N TRP A 18 5.26 1.44 -3.45
CA TRP A 18 5.88 2.17 -4.55
C TRP A 18 4.84 2.47 -5.65
N ASP A 19 4.67 3.75 -6.01
CA ASP A 19 3.90 4.17 -7.19
C ASP A 19 4.83 4.22 -8.40
N ASN A 20 4.71 3.25 -9.31
CA ASN A 20 5.50 3.20 -10.55
C ASN A 20 5.19 4.36 -11.50
N ARG A 21 3.97 4.91 -11.47
CA ARG A 21 3.56 6.03 -12.33
C ARG A 21 4.11 7.35 -11.80
N GLY A 22 3.98 7.57 -10.50
CA GLY A 22 4.50 8.76 -9.82
C GLY A 22 5.99 8.69 -9.48
N ARG A 23 6.63 7.53 -9.65
CA ARG A 23 8.02 7.24 -9.24
C ARG A 23 8.33 7.70 -7.82
N ARG A 24 7.39 7.46 -6.90
CA ARG A 24 7.46 7.92 -5.51
C ARG A 24 6.88 6.87 -4.57
N TRP A 25 7.25 6.98 -3.29
CA TRP A 25 6.59 6.25 -2.24
C TRP A 25 5.18 6.81 -2.01
N TRP A 26 4.22 5.91 -1.88
CA TRP A 26 2.83 6.20 -1.56
C TRP A 26 2.54 5.74 -0.13
N GLY A 27 1.87 6.60 0.65
CA GLY A 27 1.49 6.31 2.03
C GLY A 27 2.67 6.23 3.02
N ASP A 28 2.37 5.60 4.15
CA ASP A 28 3.28 5.46 5.30
C ASP A 28 4.15 4.19 5.22
N LEU A 29 5.00 4.01 6.24
CA LEU A 29 5.62 2.73 6.54
C LEU A 29 4.62 1.85 7.31
N TYR A 30 4.46 0.62 6.85
CA TYR A 30 3.61 -0.40 7.45
C TYR A 30 4.46 -1.53 8.00
N ASP A 31 4.20 -1.96 9.23
CA ASP A 31 4.96 -3.06 9.85
C ASP A 31 4.62 -4.42 9.19
N LEU A 32 3.38 -4.56 8.72
CA LEU A 32 2.89 -5.73 7.99
C LEU A 32 2.74 -5.43 6.49
N CYS A 33 2.87 -6.47 5.67
CA CYS A 33 2.73 -6.35 4.22
C CYS A 33 1.33 -5.83 3.81
N PRO A 34 1.21 -4.68 3.14
CA PRO A 34 -0.07 -4.04 2.85
C PRO A 34 -0.71 -4.56 1.55
N ASP A 35 -0.83 -5.89 1.41
CA ASP A 35 -1.27 -6.53 0.15
C ASP A 35 -2.71 -6.15 -0.24
N ASP A 36 -3.64 -6.15 0.72
CA ASP A 36 -5.05 -5.78 0.47
C ASP A 36 -5.16 -4.32 0.02
N LEU A 37 -4.32 -3.44 0.59
CA LEU A 37 -4.28 -2.03 0.22
C LEU A 37 -3.71 -1.84 -1.19
N VAL A 38 -2.66 -2.58 -1.54
CA VAL A 38 -2.08 -2.57 -2.89
C VAL A 38 -3.06 -3.14 -3.91
N ALA A 39 -3.82 -4.18 -3.55
CA ALA A 39 -4.85 -4.75 -4.40
C ALA A 39 -5.97 -3.74 -4.66
N GLU A 40 -6.48 -3.06 -3.63
CA GLU A 40 -7.52 -2.03 -3.79
C GLU A 40 -7.02 -0.84 -4.63
N LEU A 41 -5.80 -0.37 -4.39
CA LEU A 41 -5.17 0.73 -5.14
C LEU A 41 -4.96 0.43 -6.63
N ASN A 42 -4.69 -0.84 -6.98
CA ASN A 42 -4.59 -1.27 -8.38
C ASN A 42 -5.94 -1.74 -8.95
N GLY A 43 -6.96 -1.89 -8.12
CA GLY A 43 -8.29 -2.38 -8.48
C GLY A 43 -9.29 -1.23 -8.66
N ARG A 44 -10.35 -1.24 -7.86
CA ARG A 44 -11.44 -0.25 -7.94
C ARG A 44 -11.01 1.13 -7.42
N GLY A 45 -10.03 1.18 -6.51
CA GLY A 45 -9.56 2.42 -5.93
C GLY A 45 -10.62 3.10 -5.06
N ASP A 46 -11.47 2.32 -4.37
CA ASP A 46 -12.54 2.85 -3.52
C ASP A 46 -11.94 3.64 -2.33
N PRO A 47 -12.15 4.97 -2.24
CA PRO A 47 -11.58 5.80 -1.18
C PRO A 47 -11.97 5.36 0.23
N ALA A 48 -13.18 4.83 0.41
CA ALA A 48 -13.66 4.39 1.71
C ALA A 48 -12.92 3.13 2.16
N ARG A 49 -12.73 2.17 1.24
CA ARG A 49 -11.95 0.94 1.50
C ARG A 49 -10.47 1.23 1.74
N ILE A 50 -9.88 2.09 0.92
CA ILE A 50 -8.48 2.53 1.11
C ILE A 50 -8.30 3.11 2.52
N THR A 51 -9.21 4.00 2.93
CA THR A 51 -9.16 4.61 4.27
C THR A 51 -9.30 3.58 5.39
N ALA A 52 -10.22 2.62 5.24
CA ALA A 52 -10.42 1.55 6.22
C ALA A 52 -9.18 0.64 6.33
N LEU A 53 -8.58 0.26 5.21
CA LEU A 53 -7.36 -0.54 5.15
C LEU A 53 -6.18 0.22 5.77
N MET A 54 -6.00 1.50 5.46
CA MET A 54 -4.96 2.32 6.08
C MET A 54 -5.10 2.37 7.61
N LYS A 55 -6.32 2.55 8.14
CA LYS A 55 -6.56 2.51 9.59
C LYS A 55 -6.22 1.15 10.18
N ARG A 56 -6.63 0.06 9.52
CA ARG A 56 -6.35 -1.32 9.95
C ARG A 56 -4.84 -1.59 10.01
N TYR A 57 -4.08 -1.24 8.97
CA TYR A 57 -2.63 -1.45 8.97
C TYR A 57 -1.89 -0.55 9.97
N ARG A 58 -2.38 0.69 10.21
CA ARG A 58 -1.83 1.55 11.27
C ARG A 58 -2.12 1.02 12.68
N ALA A 59 -3.25 0.34 12.89
CA ALA A 59 -3.60 -0.26 14.17
C ALA A 59 -2.84 -1.57 14.45
N GLN A 60 -2.43 -2.29 13.41
CA GLN A 60 -1.67 -3.54 13.51
C GLN A 60 -0.15 -3.31 13.68
N LYS A 61 0.26 -2.15 14.21
CA LYS A 61 1.67 -1.88 14.53
C LYS A 61 2.14 -2.80 15.66
N ARG A 62 3.32 -3.38 15.51
CA ARG A 62 3.87 -4.35 16.46
C ARG A 62 4.88 -3.71 17.41
#